data_AF-A0A085LQB0-F1
#
_entry.id   AF-A0A085LQB0-F1
#
_cell.length_a   1.000
_cell.length_b   1.000
_cell.length_c   1.000
_cell.angle_alpha   90.00
_cell.angle_beta   90.00
_cell.angle_gamma   90.00
#
_symmetry.space_group_name_H-M   'P 1'
#
loop_
_entity.id
_entity.type
_entity.pdbx_description
1 polymer ?
#
loop_
_entity_poly.entity_id
_entity_poly.type
_entity_poly.pdbx_seq_one_letter_code
_entity_poly.pdbx_strand_id
1 'polypeptide(L)'
;MLRMHIYDLVRQPRMPSLETDEVAVIVPLTLKTELTCPICLDTLKETVRSKVCLHRFCRECIGRALRTGNSECPCCRSKLPCKRYLTPDPTYDAVIRVILASQQAAAEMDASEAETYCAARVCCSRPLHIAKKRMDGGQIAMDKR
;
A
#
# COMPACT_ATOMS: atom_id res chain seq x y z
N MET A 1 5.85 -25.09 23.07
CA MET A 1 6.83 -24.07 23.48
C MET A 1 7.09 -23.16 22.29
N LEU A 2 6.82 -21.87 22.40
CA LEU A 2 7.20 -20.91 21.36
C LEU A 2 8.72 -20.79 21.35
N ARG A 3 9.36 -21.09 20.22
CA ARG A 3 10.80 -20.95 20.05
C ARG A 3 11.11 -19.46 19.91
N MET A 4 11.49 -18.82 21.01
CA MET A 4 11.94 -17.42 21.01
C MET A 4 13.41 -17.36 20.58
N HIS A 5 13.76 -16.41 19.71
CA HIS A 5 15.15 -16.22 19.32
C HIS A 5 15.91 -15.44 20.41
N ILE A 6 17.23 -15.65 20.53
CA ILE A 6 18.06 -14.97 21.55
C ILE A 6 17.91 -13.44 21.43
N TYR A 7 17.82 -12.93 20.20
CA TYR A 7 17.58 -11.51 19.92
C TYR A 7 16.30 -10.97 20.58
N ASP A 8 15.22 -11.75 20.61
CA ASP A 8 13.93 -11.29 21.13
C ASP A 8 13.97 -11.08 22.65
N LEU A 9 14.86 -11.80 23.35
CA LEU A 9 15.06 -11.68 24.79
C LEU A 9 15.87 -10.45 25.17
N VAL A 10 16.75 -9.98 24.28
CA VAL A 10 17.70 -8.90 24.55
C VAL A 10 17.40 -7.61 23.79
N ARG A 11 16.43 -7.61 22.87
CA ARG A 11 16.11 -6.41 22.10
C ARG A 11 15.61 -5.30 23.02
N GLN A 12 16.23 -4.13 22.91
CA GLN A 12 15.77 -2.94 23.60
C GLN A 12 14.48 -2.41 22.94
N PRO A 13 13.58 -1.76 23.71
CA PRO A 13 12.40 -1.13 23.15
C PRO A 13 12.79 -0.06 22.14
N ARG A 14 12.07 0.00 21.02
CA ARG A 14 12.23 1.13 20.09
C ARG A 14 11.58 2.35 20.73
N MET A 15 12.41 3.30 21.13
CA MET A 15 11.94 4.57 21.68
C MET A 15 11.32 5.41 20.56
N PRO A 16 10.10 5.93 20.72
CA PRO A 16 9.56 6.92 19.79
C PRO A 16 10.35 8.23 19.88
N SER A 17 10.44 8.97 18.78
CA SER A 17 10.91 10.36 18.82
C SER A 17 9.93 11.18 19.66
N LEU A 18 10.43 11.82 20.70
CA LEU A 18 9.63 12.67 21.62
C LEU A 18 9.48 14.11 21.10
N GLU A 19 10.22 14.45 20.04
CA GLU A 19 10.12 15.75 19.38
C GLU A 19 8.82 15.81 18.57
N THR A 20 7.95 16.74 18.95
CA THR A 20 6.58 16.89 18.41
C THR A 20 6.52 17.37 16.96
N ASP A 21 7.68 17.68 16.36
CA ASP A 21 7.79 18.37 15.07
C ASP A 21 8.33 17.48 13.93
N GLU A 22 8.70 16.22 14.22
CA GLU A 22 9.16 15.26 13.22
C GLU A 22 7.96 14.72 12.41
N VAL A 23 7.56 15.47 11.38
CA VAL A 23 6.53 15.05 10.44
C VAL A 23 7.10 14.01 9.48
N ALA A 24 6.72 12.75 9.67
CA ALA A 24 7.01 11.71 8.69
C ALA A 24 6.29 12.02 7.37
N VAL A 25 7.05 12.39 6.34
CA VAL A 25 6.51 12.56 4.98
C VAL A 25 6.22 11.18 4.40
N ILE A 26 4.95 10.77 4.44
CA ILE A 26 4.50 9.50 3.87
C ILE A 26 4.16 9.71 2.40
N VAL A 27 4.99 9.16 1.50
CA VAL A 27 4.73 9.21 0.05
C VAL A 27 3.56 8.27 -0.28
N PRO A 28 2.47 8.77 -0.91
CA PRO A 28 1.21 8.02 -1.08
C PRO A 28 1.34 6.66 -1.80
N LEU A 29 2.30 6.52 -2.71
CA LEU A 29 2.49 5.28 -3.47
C LEU A 29 3.03 4.13 -2.62
N THR A 30 3.78 4.43 -1.55
CA THR A 30 4.50 3.42 -0.77
C THR A 30 3.58 2.53 0.08
N LEU A 31 2.43 3.05 0.51
CA LEU A 31 1.49 2.33 1.39
C LEU A 31 0.19 1.94 0.68
N LYS A 32 0.06 2.23 -0.61
CA LYS A 32 -1.17 2.02 -1.36
C LYS A 32 -1.65 0.57 -1.26
N THR A 33 -0.75 -0.41 -1.38
CA THR A 33 -1.09 -1.83 -1.32
C THR A 33 -1.64 -2.27 0.04
N GLU A 34 -1.14 -1.69 1.13
CA GLU A 34 -1.51 -2.08 2.49
C GLU A 34 -2.86 -1.48 2.92
N LEU A 35 -3.18 -0.29 2.43
CA LEU A 35 -4.40 0.45 2.79
C LEU A 35 -5.58 0.15 1.86
N THR A 36 -5.36 -0.59 0.77
CA THR A 36 -6.40 -0.99 -0.19
C THR A 36 -7.07 -2.30 0.17
N CYS A 37 -8.39 -2.36 0.00
CA CYS A 37 -9.15 -3.59 0.13
C CYS A 37 -8.92 -4.48 -1.10
N PRO A 38 -8.54 -5.75 -0.94
CA PRO A 38 -8.30 -6.65 -2.06
C PRO A 38 -9.58 -7.09 -2.80
N ILE A 39 -10.77 -6.72 -2.31
CA ILE A 39 -12.05 -7.07 -2.93
C ILE A 39 -12.58 -5.92 -3.79
N CYS A 40 -12.63 -4.70 -3.24
CA CYS A 40 -13.13 -3.52 -3.97
C CYS A 40 -12.03 -2.66 -4.59
N LEU A 41 -10.76 -2.94 -4.30
CA LEU A 41 -9.58 -2.20 -4.77
C LEU A 41 -9.49 -0.74 -4.31
N ASP A 42 -10.47 -0.28 -3.53
CA ASP A 42 -10.49 1.02 -2.88
C ASP A 42 -9.87 0.99 -1.49
N THR A 43 -9.65 2.18 -0.91
CA THR A 43 -9.29 2.34 0.50
C THR A 43 -10.23 1.54 1.40
N LEU A 44 -9.61 0.84 2.35
CA LEU A 44 -10.28 0.09 3.40
C LEU A 44 -11.23 0.98 4.24
N LYS A 45 -12.48 0.54 4.40
CA LYS A 45 -13.53 1.22 5.20
C LYS A 45 -14.17 0.25 6.18
N GLU A 46 -14.36 0.68 7.42
CA GLU A 46 -14.83 -0.17 8.53
C GLU A 46 -14.05 -1.49 8.55
N THR A 47 -12.75 -1.40 8.79
CA THR A 47 -11.87 -2.54 8.57
C THR A 47 -12.23 -3.71 9.47
N VAL A 48 -12.25 -4.88 8.85
CA VAL A 48 -12.36 -6.16 9.54
C VAL A 48 -11.18 -7.04 9.16
N ARG A 49 -10.66 -7.77 10.14
CA ARG A 49 -9.57 -8.73 9.96
C ARG A 49 -10.02 -10.14 10.26
N SER A 50 -9.49 -11.10 9.49
CA SER A 50 -9.66 -12.52 9.80
C SER A 50 -8.90 -12.90 11.07
N LYS A 51 -9.54 -13.67 11.96
CA LYS A 51 -8.86 -14.25 13.13
C LYS A 51 -7.85 -15.35 12.78
N VAL A 52 -7.98 -15.95 11.60
CA VAL A 52 -7.16 -17.10 11.16
C VAL A 52 -5.91 -16.63 10.42
N CYS A 53 -6.07 -15.72 9.46
CA CYS A 53 -5.02 -15.33 8.53
C CYS A 53 -4.68 -13.83 8.53
N LEU A 54 -5.35 -13.04 9.39
CA LEU A 54 -5.10 -11.61 9.61
C LEU A 54 -5.24 -10.68 8.39
N HIS A 55 -5.67 -11.19 7.23
CA HIS A 55 -6.03 -10.36 6.07
C HIS A 55 -7.18 -9.40 6.40
N ARG A 56 -7.08 -8.18 5.86
CA ARG A 56 -8.00 -7.06 6.11
C ARG A 56 -8.90 -6.80 4.92
N PHE A 57 -10.15 -6.47 5.19
CA PHE A 57 -11.17 -6.15 4.20
C PHE A 57 -12.12 -5.07 4.72
N CYS A 58 -12.87 -4.42 3.83
CA CYS A 58 -14.03 -3.65 4.24
C CYS A 58 -15.10 -4.58 4.79
N ARG A 59 -15.80 -4.18 5.87
CA ARG A 59 -16.87 -4.96 6.51
C ARG A 59 -17.90 -5.47 5.51
N GLU A 60 -18.34 -4.62 4.59
CA GLU A 60 -19.34 -4.97 3.59
C GLU A 60 -18.80 -5.90 2.51
N CYS A 61 -17.54 -5.71 2.11
CA CYS A 61 -16.91 -6.47 1.02
C CYS A 61 -16.75 -7.94 1.39
N ILE A 62 -16.14 -8.23 2.54
CA ILE A 62 -16.02 -9.62 3.00
C ILE A 62 -17.39 -10.19 3.41
N GLY A 63 -18.30 -9.35 3.93
CA GLY A 63 -19.66 -9.75 4.23
C GLY A 63 -20.42 -10.24 3.00
N ARG A 64 -20.27 -9.57 1.85
CA ARG A 64 -20.82 -10.01 0.56
C ARG A 64 -20.16 -11.30 0.08
N ALA A 65 -18.83 -11.37 0.10
CA ALA A 65 -18.08 -12.55 -0.35
C ALA A 65 -18.51 -13.84 0.38
N LEU A 66 -18.69 -13.77 1.70
CA LEU A 66 -19.15 -14.92 2.50
C LEU A 66 -20.62 -15.29 2.23
N ARG A 67 -21.47 -14.35 1.80
CA ARG A 67 -22.87 -14.63 1.43
C ARG A 67 -22.99 -15.34 0.09
N THR A 68 -22.06 -15.13 -0.83
CA THR A 68 -22.01 -15.80 -2.14
C THR A 68 -21.69 -17.30 -2.03
N GLY A 69 -21.53 -17.84 -0.81
CA GLY A 69 -21.31 -19.26 -0.55
C GLY A 69 -19.84 -19.68 -0.55
N ASN A 70 -18.91 -18.78 -0.87
CA ASN A 70 -17.48 -19.06 -0.78
C ASN A 70 -16.97 -18.80 0.64
N SER A 71 -16.83 -19.88 1.42
CA SER A 71 -16.39 -19.84 2.83
C SER A 71 -14.87 -19.81 2.98
N GLU A 72 -14.19 -19.02 2.15
CA GLU A 72 -12.74 -18.94 2.07
C GLU A 72 -12.26 -17.48 2.03
N CYS A 73 -11.05 -17.25 2.54
CA CYS A 73 -10.40 -15.94 2.49
C CYS A 73 -10.03 -15.57 1.05
N PRO A 74 -10.43 -14.39 0.52
CA PRO A 74 -10.09 -13.96 -0.83
C PRO A 74 -8.58 -13.85 -1.11
N CYS A 75 -7.75 -13.63 -0.08
CA CYS A 75 -6.30 -13.46 -0.24
C CYS A 75 -5.52 -14.79 -0.19
N CYS A 76 -5.89 -15.69 0.72
CA CYS A 76 -5.06 -16.87 1.04
C CYS A 76 -5.86 -18.19 1.08
N ARG A 77 -7.15 -18.15 0.75
CA ARG A 77 -8.06 -19.32 0.71
C ARG A 77 -8.20 -20.10 2.03
N SER A 78 -7.69 -19.57 3.14
CA SER A 78 -7.95 -20.12 4.48
C SER A 78 -9.45 -20.14 4.76
N LYS A 79 -9.94 -21.19 5.45
CA LYS A 79 -11.37 -21.35 5.74
C LYS A 79 -11.91 -20.19 6.60
N LEU A 80 -12.97 -19.56 6.11
CA LEU A 80 -13.74 -18.51 6.78
C LEU A 80 -15.23 -18.87 6.74
N PRO A 81 -15.72 -19.71 7.66
CA PRO A 81 -17.08 -20.26 7.59
C PRO A 81 -18.18 -19.21 7.74
N CYS A 82 -17.96 -18.19 8.57
CA CYS A 82 -18.97 -17.19 8.86
C CYS A 82 -18.37 -15.88 9.39
N LYS A 83 -19.20 -14.85 9.48
CA LYS A 83 -18.84 -13.51 9.98
C LYS A 83 -18.22 -13.51 11.38
N ARG A 84 -18.49 -14.51 12.23
CA ARG A 84 -17.92 -14.61 13.60
C ARG A 84 -16.39 -14.83 13.63
N TYR A 85 -15.81 -15.25 12.50
CA TYR A 85 -14.36 -15.39 12.31
C TYR A 85 -13.67 -14.08 11.93
N LEU A 86 -14.45 -13.00 11.76
CA LEU A 86 -13.95 -11.66 11.50
C LEU A 86 -14.01 -10.84 12.78
N THR A 87 -13.03 -9.95 12.96
CA THR A 87 -12.97 -9.00 14.07
C THR A 87 -12.85 -7.60 13.49
N PRO A 88 -13.64 -6.60 13.94
CA PRO A 88 -13.41 -5.21 13.56
C PRO A 88 -12.05 -4.72 14.08
N ASP A 89 -11.39 -3.85 13.33
CA ASP A 89 -10.06 -3.29 13.64
C ASP A 89 -10.09 -1.74 13.62
N PRO A 90 -10.75 -1.09 14.60
CA PRO A 90 -10.89 0.37 14.63
C PRO A 90 -9.54 1.09 14.78
N THR A 91 -8.52 0.41 15.32
CA THR A 91 -7.16 0.94 15.40
C THR A 91 -6.58 1.12 14.01
N TYR A 92 -6.80 0.16 13.11
CA TYR A 92 -6.33 0.27 11.73
C TYR A 92 -7.09 1.35 10.95
N ASP A 93 -8.39 1.51 11.19
CA ASP A 93 -9.16 2.64 10.65
C ASP A 93 -8.60 3.99 11.10
N ALA A 94 -8.17 4.12 12.36
CA ALA A 94 -7.53 5.33 12.86
C ALA A 94 -6.18 5.61 12.18
N VAL A 95 -5.39 4.56 11.91
CA VAL A 95 -4.12 4.68 11.15
C VAL A 95 -4.39 5.13 9.72
N ILE A 96 -5.36 4.51 9.02
CA ILE A 96 -5.79 4.91 7.68
C ILE A 96 -6.17 6.40 7.68
N ARG A 97 -6.98 6.84 8.65
CA ARG A 97 -7.42 8.22 8.76
C ARG A 97 -6.25 9.20 8.88
N VAL A 98 -5.28 8.91 9.74
CA VAL A 98 -4.09 9.79 9.90
C VAL A 98 -3.29 9.86 8.60
N ILE A 99 -3.03 8.72 7.97
CA ILE A 99 -2.22 8.65 6.75
C ILE A 99 -2.91 9.34 5.56
N LEU A 100 -4.23 9.20 5.43
CA LEU A 100 -4.99 9.78 4.32
C LEU A 100 -5.38 11.25 4.56
N ALA A 101 -5.55 11.69 5.80
CA ALA A 101 -5.81 13.10 6.11
C ALA A 101 -4.65 13.99 5.61
N SER A 102 -3.41 13.51 5.71
CA SER A 102 -2.23 14.17 5.14
C SER A 102 -2.28 14.28 3.60
N GLN A 103 -3.15 13.53 2.92
CA GLN A 103 -3.29 13.53 1.46
C GLN A 103 -4.37 14.51 0.96
N GLN A 104 -5.42 14.75 1.76
CA GLN A 104 -6.56 15.60 1.35
C GLN A 104 -6.23 17.10 1.42
N ALA A 105 -5.38 17.51 2.36
CA ALA A 105 -4.86 18.89 2.40
C ALA A 105 -4.08 19.29 1.12
N ALA A 106 -3.60 18.32 0.35
CA ALA A 106 -2.91 18.57 -0.93
C ALA A 106 -3.84 18.54 -2.15
N ALA A 107 -5.09 18.08 -2.01
CA ALA A 107 -6.05 17.93 -3.11
C ALA A 107 -7.06 19.09 -3.20
N GLU A 108 -7.14 19.94 -2.18
CA GLU A 108 -7.93 21.20 -2.18
C GLU A 108 -7.14 22.41 -2.70
N MET A 109 -5.96 22.18 -3.28
CA MET A 109 -5.20 23.20 -4.01
C MET A 109 -5.47 23.06 -5.51
N ASP A 110 -5.73 24.18 -6.18
CA ASP A 110 -6.14 24.23 -7.59
C ASP A 110 -5.15 23.49 -8.51
N ALA A 111 -5.69 22.87 -9.57
CA ALA A 111 -4.96 22.04 -10.53
C ALA A 111 -3.73 22.71 -11.19
N SER A 112 -3.59 24.05 -11.08
CA SER A 112 -2.44 24.81 -11.57
C SER A 112 -1.18 24.71 -10.69
N GLU A 113 -1.27 24.21 -9.45
CA GLU A 113 -0.13 24.14 -8.53
C GLU A 113 0.39 22.71 -8.29
N ALA A 114 -0.32 21.70 -8.79
CA ALA A 114 0.10 20.29 -8.73
C ALA A 114 1.40 20.01 -9.51
N GLU A 115 1.66 20.76 -10.58
CA GLU A 115 2.89 20.66 -11.36
C GLU A 115 4.12 21.16 -10.58
N THR A 116 3.93 22.19 -9.74
CA THR A 116 5.00 22.82 -8.97
C THR A 116 5.38 22.02 -7.73
N TYR A 117 4.42 21.37 -7.06
CA TYR A 117 4.69 20.56 -5.85
C TYR A 117 5.27 19.18 -6.18
N CYS A 118 4.87 18.56 -7.30
CA CYS A 118 5.42 17.27 -7.75
C CYS A 118 6.89 17.40 -8.21
N ALA A 119 7.32 18.59 -8.63
CA ALA A 119 8.72 18.89 -8.94
C ALA A 119 9.58 19.16 -7.70
N ALA A 120 8.98 19.62 -6.59
CA ALA A 120 9.73 20.22 -5.50
C ALA A 120 10.37 19.24 -4.51
N ARG A 121 9.90 17.98 -4.38
CA ARG A 121 10.48 17.09 -3.35
C ARG A 121 10.65 15.60 -3.61
N VAL A 122 10.06 14.98 -4.63
CA VAL A 122 10.33 13.56 -4.95
C VAL A 122 10.20 13.27 -6.44
N CYS A 123 11.23 13.59 -7.22
CA CYS A 123 11.52 12.84 -8.42
C CYS A 123 12.99 12.43 -8.34
N CYS A 124 13.23 11.12 -8.35
CA CYS A 124 14.53 10.47 -8.31
C CYS A 124 15.62 11.29 -9.03
N SER A 125 16.53 11.87 -8.26
CA SER A 125 17.87 12.20 -8.75
C SER A 125 18.65 10.90 -8.98
N ARG A 126 18.21 10.12 -9.98
CA ARG A 126 19.07 9.28 -10.82
C ARG A 126 18.28 8.77 -12.03
N PRO A 127 18.46 9.35 -13.23
CA PRO A 127 18.04 8.69 -14.46
C PRO A 127 18.84 7.39 -14.59
N LEU A 128 18.14 6.25 -14.68
CA LEU A 128 18.74 5.02 -15.17
C LEU A 128 19.25 5.28 -16.59
N HIS A 129 20.57 5.39 -16.73
CA HIS A 129 21.24 5.39 -18.03
C HIS A 129 20.97 4.06 -18.73
N ILE A 130 20.00 4.07 -19.65
CA ILE A 130 20.04 3.22 -20.83
C ILE A 130 20.33 4.16 -22.00
N ALA A 131 21.62 4.28 -22.32
CA ALA A 131 22.10 5.03 -23.46
C ALA A 131 21.53 4.43 -24.76
N LYS A 132 20.51 5.07 -25.34
CA LYS A 132 20.16 4.86 -26.75
C LYS A 132 21.25 5.52 -27.60
N LYS A 133 22.26 4.76 -28.00
CA LYS A 133 23.10 5.13 -29.16
C LYS A 133 22.17 5.22 -30.37
N ARG A 134 22.04 6.42 -30.92
CA ARG A 134 21.51 6.64 -32.27
C ARG A 134 22.35 5.78 -33.23
N MET A 135 21.71 4.86 -33.94
CA MET A 135 22.29 4.26 -35.13
C MET A 135 21.77 5.08 -36.31
N ASP A 136 22.66 5.88 -36.91
CA ASP A 136 22.44 6.41 -38.24
C ASP A 136 22.50 5.22 -39.20
N GLY A 137 21.33 4.81 -39.69
CA GLY A 137 21.19 3.75 -40.69
C GLY A 137 21.64 4.27 -42.05
N GLY A 138 22.88 3.98 -42.43
CA GLY A 138 23.35 4.06 -43.81
C GLY A 138 22.66 3.00 -44.67
N GLN A 139 22.16 3.41 -45.83
CA GLN A 139 21.73 2.50 -46.89
C GLN A 139 22.92 1.66 -47.37
N ILE A 140 22.78 0.34 -47.29
CA ILE A 140 23.47 -0.61 -48.15
C ILE A 140 22.40 -1.47 -48.84
N ALA A 141 22.06 -1.10 -50.08
CA ALA A 141 21.36 -1.98 -51.00
C ALA A 141 22.41 -2.65 -51.90
N MET A 142 22.64 -3.95 -51.65
CA MET A 142 23.16 -4.92 -52.63
C MET A 142 21.95 -5.77 -53.05
N ASP A 143 21.79 -6.40 -54.20
CA ASP A 143 22.43 -6.49 -55.53
C ASP A 143 21.54 -7.53 -56.28
N LYS A 144 21.62 -7.61 -57.61
CA LYS A 144 21.18 -8.72 -58.49
C LYS A 144 19.67 -8.84 -58.81
N ARG A 145 19.26 -8.34 -59.98
CA ARG A 145 19.16 -9.10 -61.25
C ARG A 145 18.50 -8.27 -62.34
#